data_AF-A0A9D5GMU6-F1
#
_entry.id   AF-A0A9D5GMU6-F1
#
_cell.length_a   1.000
_cell.length_b   1.000
_cell.length_c   1.000
_cell.angle_alpha   90.00
_cell.angle_beta   90.00
_cell.angle_gamma   90.00
#
_symmetry.space_group_name_H-M   'P 1'
#
loop_
_entity.id
_entity.type
_entity.pdbx_description
1 polymer ?
#
loop_
_entity_poly.entity_id
_entity_poly.type
_entity_poly.pdbx_seq_one_letter_code
_entity_poly.pdbx_strand_id
1 'polypeptide(L)'
;MVLKLIVDFGLVVLIWMTQLVVYPGFTYYSKPDLIDWHTKYTIYISIIVMPLMVAQAGIHGWQLFNEFSLIGVSTFVLIVLIWVNTFFFAVPLHNEISAQQNVMEAAQGLVRINWYRTVLWSVVFLLSVWDYLRN
;
A
#
# COMPACT_ATOMS: atom_id res chain seq x y z
N MET A 1 -13.35 -16.43 -1.79
CA MET A 1 -12.52 -16.70 -0.59
C MET A 1 -11.04 -16.82 -0.89
N VAL A 2 -10.57 -17.80 -1.67
CA VAL A 2 -9.13 -17.97 -1.96
C VAL A 2 -8.53 -16.77 -2.70
N LEU A 3 -9.24 -16.22 -3.69
CA LEU A 3 -8.79 -15.03 -4.42
C LEU A 3 -8.54 -13.81 -3.51
N LYS A 4 -9.41 -13.61 -2.50
CA LYS A 4 -9.25 -12.54 -1.48
C LYS A 4 -7.92 -12.68 -0.77
N LEU A 5 -7.63 -13.87 -0.25
CA LEU A 5 -6.38 -14.16 0.45
C LEU A 5 -5.14 -13.99 -0.45
N ILE A 6 -5.21 -14.39 -1.72
CA ILE A 6 -4.10 -14.21 -2.66
C ILE A 6 -3.82 -12.72 -2.88
N VAL A 7 -4.86 -11.91 -3.08
CA VAL A 7 -4.71 -10.45 -3.27
C VAL A 7 -4.18 -9.79 -2.01
N ASP A 8 -4.76 -10.09 -0.85
CA ASP A 8 -4.34 -9.52 0.43
C ASP A 8 -2.90 -9.91 0.78
N PHE A 9 -2.52 -11.18 0.57
CA PHE A 9 -1.16 -11.65 0.77
C PHE A 9 -0.17 -10.96 -0.19
N GLY A 10 -0.54 -10.83 -1.47
CA GLY A 10 0.28 -10.12 -2.45
C GLY A 10 0.56 -8.67 -2.03
N LEU A 11 -0.43 -7.97 -1.49
CA LEU A 11 -0.28 -6.61 -0.97
C LEU A 11 0.57 -6.55 0.31
N VAL A 12 0.46 -7.55 1.20
CA VAL A 12 1.35 -7.66 2.36
C VAL A 12 2.81 -7.84 1.92
N VAL A 13 3.08 -8.78 1.01
CA VAL A 13 4.44 -8.99 0.49
C VAL A 13 4.97 -7.71 -0.16
N LEU A 14 4.16 -7.07 -1.02
CA LEU A 14 4.52 -5.83 -1.69
C LEU A 14 4.86 -4.73 -0.69
N ILE A 15 3.99 -4.48 0.30
CA ILE A 15 4.22 -3.36 1.22
C ILE A 15 5.44 -3.56 2.12
N TRP A 16 5.70 -4.80 2.57
CA TRP A 16 6.89 -5.10 3.35
C TRP A 16 8.17 -4.97 2.52
N MET A 17 8.16 -5.40 1.26
CA MET A 17 9.27 -5.14 0.32
C MET A 17 9.49 -3.63 0.13
N THR A 18 8.42 -2.87 -0.05
CA THR A 18 8.51 -1.41 -0.17
C THR A 18 9.07 -0.76 1.10
N GLN A 19 8.61 -1.21 2.28
CA GLN A 19 8.99 -0.65 3.58
C GLN A 19 10.44 -0.94 3.96
N LEU A 20 10.91 -2.16 3.74
CA LEU A 20 12.22 -2.62 4.22
C LEU A 20 13.33 -2.43 3.18
N VAL A 21 13.00 -2.48 1.89
CA VAL A 21 14.00 -2.48 0.82
C VAL A 21 13.91 -1.20 0.00
N VAL A 22 12.75 -0.94 -0.60
CA VAL A 22 12.63 0.11 -1.62
C VAL A 22 12.77 1.52 -1.02
N TYR A 23 11.92 1.90 -0.07
CA TYR A 23 11.92 3.25 0.49
C TYR A 23 13.19 3.56 1.31
N PRO A 24 13.72 2.65 2.15
CA PRO A 24 15.04 2.86 2.74
C PRO A 24 16.12 3.04 1.67
N GLY A 25 16.06 2.28 0.58
CA GLY A 25 16.93 2.43 -0.58
C GLY A 25 16.97 3.86 -1.12
N PHE A 26 15.84 4.56 -1.16
CA PHE A 26 15.78 5.95 -1.62
C PHE A 26 16.65 6.91 -0.80
N THR A 27 16.86 6.62 0.48
CA THR A 27 17.67 7.45 1.37
C THR A 27 19.18 7.28 1.19
N TYR A 28 19.62 6.27 0.41
CA TYR A 28 21.03 6.03 0.10
C TYR A 28 21.47 6.61 -1.24
N TYR A 29 20.54 7.02 -2.10
CA TYR A 29 20.87 7.64 -3.39
C TYR A 29 21.35 9.09 -3.21
N SER A 30 22.21 9.52 -4.13
CA SER A 30 22.40 10.95 -4.34
C SER A 30 21.11 11.58 -4.89
N LYS A 31 20.88 12.87 -4.65
CA LYS A 31 19.67 13.56 -5.13
C LYS A 31 19.44 13.38 -6.65
N PRO A 32 20.43 13.58 -7.54
CA PRO A 32 20.25 13.36 -8.98
C PRO A 32 19.87 11.92 -9.31
N ASP A 33 20.57 10.94 -8.75
CA ASP A 33 20.31 9.52 -9.03
C ASP A 33 18.93 9.09 -8.54
N LEU A 34 18.47 9.63 -7.41
CA LEU A 34 17.12 9.36 -6.90
C LEU A 34 16.06 9.89 -7.85
N ILE A 35 16.19 11.11 -8.37
CA ILE A 35 15.22 11.70 -9.31
C ILE A 35 15.13 10.83 -10.59
N ASP A 36 16.28 10.45 -11.13
CA ASP A 36 16.37 9.65 -12.36
C ASP A 36 15.76 8.26 -12.18
N TRP A 37 16.06 7.60 -11.05
CA TRP A 37 15.51 6.28 -10.73
C TRP A 37 14.02 6.34 -10.39
N HIS A 38 13.60 7.31 -9.56
CA HIS A 38 12.24 7.45 -9.05
C HIS A 38 11.21 7.62 -10.17
N THR A 39 11.57 8.35 -11.23
CA THR A 39 10.70 8.54 -12.40
C THR A 39 10.27 7.19 -13.01
N LYS A 40 11.20 6.25 -13.14
CA LYS A 40 10.93 4.89 -13.65
C LYS A 40 10.21 4.04 -12.61
N TYR A 41 10.70 4.08 -11.38
CA TYR A 41 10.13 3.33 -10.26
C TYR A 41 8.63 3.61 -10.10
N THR A 42 8.22 4.89 -10.12
CA THR A 42 6.84 5.29 -9.83
C THR A 42 5.86 4.73 -10.87
N ILE A 43 6.29 4.62 -12.13
CA ILE A 43 5.50 3.97 -13.20
C ILE A 43 5.38 2.47 -12.92
N TYR A 44 6.51 1.79 -12.72
CA TYR A 44 6.53 0.33 -12.57
C TYR A 44 5.82 -0.15 -11.31
N ILE A 45 5.99 0.54 -10.18
CA ILE A 45 5.28 0.17 -8.95
C ILE A 45 3.77 0.39 -9.12
N SER A 46 3.35 1.44 -9.83
CA SER A 46 1.93 1.74 -10.06
C SER A 46 1.25 0.64 -10.88
N ILE A 47 1.92 0.10 -11.89
CA ILE A 47 1.42 -1.02 -12.71
C ILE A 47 1.13 -2.27 -11.85
N ILE A 48 1.89 -2.48 -10.77
CA ILE A 48 1.73 -3.65 -9.91
C ILE A 48 0.72 -3.35 -8.79
N VAL A 49 0.89 -2.25 -8.06
CA VAL A 49 0.14 -1.97 -6.84
C VAL A 49 -1.30 -1.55 -7.13
N MET A 50 -1.55 -0.74 -8.17
CA MET A 50 -2.89 -0.22 -8.44
C MET A 50 -3.91 -1.31 -8.78
N PRO A 51 -3.62 -2.27 -9.69
CA PRO A 51 -4.55 -3.37 -9.94
C PRO A 51 -4.86 -4.20 -8.69
N LEU A 52 -3.85 -4.47 -7.85
CA LEU A 52 -4.03 -5.21 -6.60
C LEU A 52 -4.90 -4.43 -5.60
N MET A 53 -4.67 -3.12 -5.45
CA MET A 53 -5.46 -2.27 -4.56
C MET A 53 -6.92 -2.14 -5.00
N VAL A 54 -7.16 -1.99 -6.30
CA VAL A 54 -8.52 -1.93 -6.87
C VAL A 54 -9.21 -3.29 -6.72
N ALA A 55 -8.51 -4.39 -7.00
CA ALA A 55 -9.04 -5.73 -6.80
C ALA A 55 -9.39 -5.98 -5.33
N GLN A 56 -8.53 -5.61 -4.39
CA GLN A 56 -8.77 -5.72 -2.95
C GLN A 56 -10.05 -4.96 -2.56
N ALA A 57 -10.16 -3.69 -2.93
CA ALA A 57 -11.34 -2.87 -2.61
C ALA A 57 -12.62 -3.46 -3.24
N GLY A 58 -12.56 -3.91 -4.49
CA GLY A 58 -13.69 -4.52 -5.19
C GLY A 58 -14.14 -5.84 -4.55
N ILE A 59 -13.21 -6.72 -4.19
CA ILE A 59 -13.50 -8.02 -3.57
C ILE A 59 -14.13 -7.82 -2.19
N HIS A 60 -13.51 -7.01 -1.33
CA HIS A 60 -14.01 -6.76 0.03
C HIS A 60 -15.34 -6.00 0.00
N GLY A 61 -15.48 -5.01 -0.89
CA GLY A 61 -16.74 -4.28 -1.08
C GLY A 61 -17.87 -5.18 -1.57
N TRP A 62 -17.60 -6.06 -2.54
CA TRP A 62 -18.60 -7.02 -3.04
C TRP A 62 -18.97 -8.06 -1.98
N GLN A 63 -18.01 -8.59 -1.22
CA GLN A 63 -18.31 -9.53 -0.12
C GLN A 63 -19.22 -8.86 0.92
N LEU A 64 -18.89 -7.64 1.35
CA LEU A 64 -19.67 -6.89 2.34
C LEU A 64 -21.08 -6.54 1.84
N PHE A 65 -21.24 -6.27 0.55
CA PHE A 65 -22.55 -6.00 -0.05
C PHE A 65 -23.47 -7.23 -0.05
N ASN A 66 -22.93 -8.42 -0.29
CA ASN A 66 -23.72 -9.66 -0.31
C ASN A 66 -23.99 -10.21 1.09
N GLU A 67 -23.01 -10.12 1.98
CA GLU A 67 -23.12 -10.64 3.34
C GLU A 67 -22.51 -9.67 4.35
N PHE A 68 -23.39 -9.02 5.09
CA PHE A 68 -22.99 -8.10 6.13
C PHE A 68 -22.34 -8.85 7.30
N SER A 69 -21.12 -8.46 7.66
CA SER A 69 -20.45 -8.93 8.87
C SER A 69 -19.63 -7.82 9.49
N LEU A 70 -19.54 -7.80 10.83
CA LEU A 70 -18.72 -6.81 11.54
C LEU A 70 -17.24 -6.90 11.13
N ILE A 71 -16.73 -8.12 10.90
CA ILE A 71 -15.36 -8.34 10.42
C ILE A 71 -15.17 -7.77 9.01
N GLY A 72 -16.14 -7.98 8.12
CA GLY A 72 -16.15 -7.40 6.77
C GLY A 72 -16.14 -5.88 6.79
N VAL A 73 -17.00 -5.26 7.61
CA VAL A 73 -17.02 -3.80 7.80
C VAL A 73 -15.68 -3.29 8.33
N SER A 74 -15.15 -3.89 9.40
CA SER A 74 -13.87 -3.49 9.97
C SER A 74 -12.73 -3.59 8.95
N THR A 75 -12.67 -4.68 8.19
CA THR A 75 -11.64 -4.89 7.16
C THR A 75 -11.75 -3.87 6.04
N PHE A 76 -12.97 -3.58 5.57
CA PHE A 76 -13.20 -2.59 4.53
C PHE A 76 -12.83 -1.17 4.98
N VAL A 77 -13.13 -0.80 6.24
CA VAL A 77 -12.70 0.49 6.81
C VAL A 77 -11.17 0.60 6.82
N LEU A 78 -10.44 -0.45 7.19
CA LEU A 78 -8.97 -0.45 7.13
C LEU A 78 -8.46 -0.25 5.70
N ILE A 79 -9.09 -0.86 4.70
CA ILE A 79 -8.76 -0.66 3.28
C ILE A 79 -8.98 0.81 2.89
N VAL A 80 -10.10 1.42 3.29
CA VAL A 80 -10.35 2.85 3.05
C VAL A 80 -9.27 3.72 3.70
N LEU A 81 -8.84 3.42 4.93
CA LEU A 81 -7.75 4.13 5.60
C LEU A 81 -6.42 3.98 4.87
N ILE A 82 -6.13 2.82 4.29
CA ILE A 82 -4.94 2.61 3.43
C ILE A 82 -5.00 3.48 2.17
N TRP A 83 -6.18 3.57 1.54
CA TRP A 83 -6.40 4.46 0.40
C TRP A 83 -6.19 5.92 0.80
N VAL A 84 -6.79 6.37 1.91
CA VAL A 84 -6.60 7.73 2.42
C VAL A 84 -5.11 8.01 2.69
N ASN A 85 -4.42 7.12 3.38
CA ASN A 85 -2.98 7.27 3.62
C ASN A 85 -2.18 7.38 2.31
N THR A 86 -2.55 6.57 1.32
CA THR A 86 -1.88 6.54 0.02
C THR A 86 -2.07 7.84 -0.76
N PHE A 87 -3.31 8.25 -1.00
CA PHE A 87 -3.59 9.40 -1.87
C PHE A 87 -3.31 10.75 -1.21
N PHE A 88 -3.46 10.86 0.10
CA PHE A 88 -3.32 12.14 0.80
C PHE A 88 -1.97 12.34 1.47
N PHE A 89 -1.14 11.30 1.62
CA PHE A 89 0.16 11.44 2.27
C PHE A 89 1.31 10.87 1.43
N ALA A 90 1.21 9.63 0.96
CA ALA A 90 2.30 9.03 0.19
C ALA A 90 2.43 9.60 -1.23
N VAL A 91 1.32 9.77 -1.95
CA VAL A 91 1.32 10.34 -3.30
C VAL A 91 1.86 11.77 -3.33
N PRO A 92 1.49 12.69 -2.41
CA PRO A 92 2.11 14.01 -2.32
C PRO A 92 3.64 13.96 -2.15
N LEU A 93 4.17 13.07 -1.31
CA LEU A 93 5.61 12.91 -1.13
C LEU A 93 6.29 12.36 -2.41
N HIS A 94 5.65 11.46 -3.14
CA HIS A 94 6.13 11.06 -4.46
C HIS A 94 6.15 12.24 -5.44
N ASN A 95 5.13 13.11 -5.40
CA ASN A 95 5.05 14.29 -6.25
C ASN A 95 6.13 15.33 -5.91
N GLU A 96 6.50 15.49 -4.64
CA GLU A 96 7.63 16.35 -4.23
C GLU A 96 8.94 15.89 -4.89
N ILE A 97 9.22 14.58 -4.88
CA ILE A 97 10.41 14.02 -5.55
C ILE A 97 10.36 14.27 -7.06
N SER A 98 9.21 14.01 -7.71
CA SER A 98 9.02 14.25 -9.15
C SER A 98 9.15 15.74 -9.52
N ALA A 99 8.70 16.64 -8.65
CA ALA A 99 8.84 18.08 -8.79
C ALA A 99 10.23 18.60 -8.39
N GLN A 100 11.14 17.70 -7.97
CA GLN A 100 12.50 17.99 -7.49
C GLN A 100 12.54 18.90 -6.25
N GLN A 101 11.47 18.90 -5.46
CA GLN A 101 11.30 19.67 -4.22
C GLN A 101 11.52 18.78 -3.01
N ASN A 102 12.23 19.29 -1.98
CA ASN A 102 12.48 18.60 -0.70
C ASN A 102 12.84 17.10 -0.86
N VAL A 103 13.63 16.76 -1.88
CA VAL A 103 13.73 15.38 -2.40
C VAL A 103 14.13 14.38 -1.32
N MET A 104 15.11 14.75 -0.48
CA MET A 104 15.62 13.86 0.56
C MET A 104 14.66 13.78 1.74
N GLU A 105 14.04 14.89 2.11
CA GLU A 105 13.01 14.95 3.15
C GLU A 105 11.78 14.14 2.75
N ALA A 106 11.38 14.21 1.48
CA ALA A 106 10.28 13.43 0.91
C ALA A 106 10.60 11.94 0.91
N ALA A 107 11.82 11.54 0.54
CA ALA A 107 12.28 10.15 0.62
C ALA A 107 12.21 9.58 2.05
N GLN A 108 12.70 10.34 3.05
CA GLN A 108 12.57 9.97 4.47
C GLN A 108 11.10 9.98 4.93
N GLY A 109 10.30 10.91 4.40
CA GLY A 109 8.85 10.96 4.58
C GLY A 109 8.17 9.67 4.14
N LEU A 110 8.53 9.15 2.96
CA LEU A 110 7.99 7.90 2.41
C LEU A 110 8.27 6.70 3.34
N VAL A 111 9.46 6.60 3.92
CA VAL A 111 9.77 5.54 4.92
C VAL A 111 8.86 5.64 6.13
N ARG A 112 8.66 6.84 6.67
CA ARG A 112 7.85 7.08 7.88
C ARG A 112 6.36 6.82 7.64
N ILE A 113 5.82 7.38 6.56
CA ILE A 113 4.38 7.28 6.27
C ILE A 113 3.97 5.86 5.86
N ASN A 114 4.88 5.09 5.28
CA ASN A 114 4.56 3.76 4.79
C ASN A 114 4.40 2.72 5.90
N TRP A 115 4.93 2.98 7.09
CA TRP A 115 4.68 2.13 8.26
C TRP A 115 3.20 2.01 8.60
N TYR A 116 2.42 3.09 8.43
CA TYR A 116 0.96 3.04 8.62
C TYR A 116 0.34 1.99 7.69
N ARG A 117 0.67 2.01 6.39
CA ARG A 117 0.16 1.03 5.42
C ARG A 117 0.69 -0.38 5.69
N THR A 118 1.94 -0.51 6.12
CA THR A 118 2.54 -1.80 6.47
C THR A 118 1.76 -2.49 7.60
N VAL A 119 1.44 -1.74 8.66
CA VAL A 119 0.62 -2.24 9.77
C VAL A 119 -0.80 -2.52 9.30
N LEU A 120 -1.44 -1.56 8.61
CA LEU A 120 -2.83 -1.71 8.18
C LEU A 120 -3.04 -2.91 7.25
N TRP A 121 -2.20 -3.10 6.23
CA TRP A 121 -2.30 -4.26 5.33
C TRP A 121 -2.01 -5.57 6.05
N SER A 122 -1.07 -5.58 7.00
CA SER A 122 -0.82 -6.77 7.83
C SER A 122 -2.06 -7.16 8.64
N VAL A 123 -2.75 -6.18 9.25
CA VAL A 123 -4.00 -6.42 9.97
C VAL A 123 -5.12 -6.89 9.02
N VAL A 124 -5.28 -6.26 7.86
CA VAL A 124 -6.27 -6.68 6.83
C VAL A 124 -6.06 -8.14 6.44
N PHE A 125 -4.82 -8.55 6.20
CA PHE A 125 -4.52 -9.94 5.85
C PHE A 125 -4.82 -10.90 6.99
N LEU A 126 -4.44 -10.57 8.23
CA LEU A 126 -4.75 -11.39 9.41
C LEU A 126 -6.27 -11.56 9.61
N LEU A 127 -7.04 -10.48 9.47
CA LEU A 127 -8.51 -10.54 9.52
C LEU A 127 -9.09 -11.40 8.40
N SER A 128 -8.51 -11.32 7.20
CA SER A 128 -8.96 -12.11 6.05
C SER A 128 -8.67 -13.59 6.21
N VAL A 129 -7.52 -13.95 6.79
CA VAL A 129 -7.19 -15.34 7.16
C VAL A 129 -8.14 -15.83 8.25
N TRP A 130 -8.39 -15.03 9.28
CA TRP A 130 -9.32 -15.38 10.35
C TRP A 130 -10.73 -15.61 9.83
N ASP A 131 -11.24 -14.72 8.99
CA ASP A 131 -12.55 -14.85 8.33
C ASP A 131 -12.61 -16.11 7.45
N TYR A 132 -11.52 -16.45 6.75
CA TYR A 132 -11.45 -17.65 5.93
C TYR A 132 -11.47 -18.95 6.75
N LEU A 133 -10.83 -18.98 7.92
CA LEU A 133 -10.75 -20.19 8.76
C LEU A 133 -12.06 -20.48 9.53
N ARG A 134 -12.91 -19.47 9.68
CA ARG A 134 -14.14 -19.57 10.48
C ARG A 134 -15.37 -19.98 9.69
N ASN A 135 -15.30 -19.86 8.36
CA ASN A 135 -16.33 -20.22 7.39
C ASN A 135 -15.94 -21.51 6.68
#